data_AF-A0A147BAC7-F1
#
_entry.id   AF-A0A147BAC7-F1
#
_cell.length_a   1.000
_cell.length_b   1.000
_cell.length_c   1.000
_cell.angle_alpha   90.00
_cell.angle_beta   90.00
_cell.angle_gamma   90.00
#
_symmetry.space_group_name_H-M   'P 1'
#
loop_
_entity.id
_entity.type
_entity.pdbx_description
1 polymer ?
#
loop_
_entity_poly.entity_id
_entity_poly.type
_entity_poly.pdbx_seq_one_letter_code
_entity_poly.pdbx_strand_id
1 'polypeptide(L)'
;VLTTTVEAFVPASGRGIQGATSHYLGQNFSRMFQIIFEDPETREKQYVHQVSWGLTTRTIGVLIMVHGDNQGLVLPPRVAQVQAVLVPCGITASLGEERKDLLLKFCRAQETALKESGVRCKGDYRDNYSPGWKFNHWELKGVPVRLEVGPRDMEQNQVTAVRRDTGERLAIGISDLREKVPELLKNIQEALFNKAKKDQLRFQAVVTSWEDFLAKLEEKCLIMAPFCGECDCEDSIKKLSA
;
A
#
# COMPACT_ATOMS: atom_id res chain seq x y z
N VAL A 1 -9.49 -31.13 8.05
CA VAL A 1 -9.69 -29.71 7.67
C VAL A 1 -8.31 -29.10 7.57
N LEU A 2 -8.04 -28.35 6.51
CA LEU A 2 -6.76 -27.66 6.32
C LEU A 2 -7.05 -26.16 6.16
N THR A 3 -6.22 -25.32 6.79
CA THR A 3 -6.28 -23.87 6.62
C THR A 3 -4.95 -23.41 6.04
N THR A 4 -5.03 -22.64 4.95
CA THR A 4 -3.91 -21.91 4.36
C THR A 4 -4.06 -20.43 4.68
N THR A 5 -2.94 -19.70 4.71
CA THR A 5 -2.93 -18.30 5.10
C THR A 5 -1.82 -17.53 4.41
N VAL A 6 -1.97 -16.20 4.35
CA VAL A 6 -0.91 -15.27 3.99
C VAL A 6 -0.57 -14.44 5.22
N GLU A 7 0.69 -14.52 5.65
CA GLU A 7 1.19 -13.80 6.82
C GLU A 7 1.96 -12.56 6.38
N ALA A 8 1.71 -11.44 7.07
CA ALA A 8 2.45 -10.20 6.90
C ALA A 8 3.21 -9.86 8.18
N PHE A 9 4.19 -8.96 8.07
CA PHE A 9 5.01 -8.51 9.17
C PHE A 9 4.93 -6.99 9.33
N VAL A 10 4.86 -6.53 10.58
CA VAL A 10 4.88 -5.11 10.91
C VAL A 10 6.18 -4.79 11.67
N PRO A 11 7.20 -4.20 10.98
CA PRO A 11 8.50 -3.93 11.58
C PRO A 11 8.47 -3.05 12.83
N ALA A 12 7.60 -2.04 12.85
CA ALA A 12 7.51 -1.11 13.98
C ALA A 12 7.11 -1.81 15.29
N SER A 13 6.21 -2.80 15.20
CA SER A 13 5.74 -3.56 16.36
C SER A 13 6.53 -4.85 16.60
N GLY A 14 7.23 -5.37 15.59
CA GLY A 14 7.90 -6.67 15.67
C GLY A 14 6.94 -7.85 15.63
N ARG A 15 5.74 -7.66 15.04
CA ARG A 15 4.66 -8.65 15.11
C ARG A 15 4.23 -9.14 13.74
N GLY A 16 3.99 -10.45 13.65
CA GLY A 16 3.26 -11.06 12.55
C GLY A 16 1.78 -10.71 12.59
N ILE A 17 1.14 -10.70 11.43
CA ILE A 17 -0.31 -10.49 11.29
C ILE A 17 -0.86 -11.29 10.12
N GLN A 18 -1.89 -12.08 10.40
CA GLN A 18 -2.64 -12.80 9.39
C GLN A 18 -3.36 -11.82 8.45
N GLY A 19 -3.03 -11.89 7.17
CA GLY A 19 -3.59 -11.04 6.11
C GLY A 19 -4.90 -11.56 5.53
N ALA A 20 -5.00 -12.87 5.28
CA ALA A 20 -6.19 -13.54 4.78
C ALA A 20 -6.13 -15.06 5.06
N THR A 21 -7.27 -15.73 4.92
CA THR A 21 -7.39 -17.19 5.13
C THR A 21 -8.11 -17.88 3.97
N SER A 22 -7.74 -19.13 3.72
CA SER A 22 -8.47 -20.04 2.84
C SER A 22 -8.48 -21.44 3.42
N HIS A 23 -9.67 -22.03 3.50
CA HIS A 23 -9.94 -23.26 4.21
C HIS A 23 -10.43 -24.34 3.24
N TYR A 24 -9.83 -25.52 3.36
CA TYR A 24 -10.41 -26.76 2.85
C TYR A 24 -11.19 -27.44 3.98
N LEU A 25 -12.51 -27.38 3.88
CA LEU A 25 -13.44 -27.84 4.90
C LEU A 25 -13.74 -29.35 4.77
N GLY A 26 -13.33 -29.96 3.65
CA GLY A 26 -13.67 -31.34 3.32
C GLY A 26 -15.19 -31.52 3.24
N GLN A 27 -15.68 -32.59 3.86
CA GLN A 27 -17.11 -32.91 3.91
C GLN A 27 -17.76 -32.64 5.27
N ASN A 28 -17.06 -31.98 6.20
CA ASN A 28 -17.57 -31.80 7.57
C ASN A 28 -18.90 -31.05 7.58
N PHE A 29 -18.95 -29.90 6.89
CA PHE A 29 -20.15 -29.07 6.81
C PHE A 29 -21.24 -29.71 5.93
N SER A 30 -20.89 -30.33 4.81
CA SER A 30 -21.87 -30.96 3.94
C SER A 30 -22.55 -32.15 4.62
N ARG A 31 -21.84 -32.88 5.48
CA ARG A 31 -22.45 -33.91 6.35
C ARG A 31 -23.40 -33.31 7.38
N MET A 32 -23.00 -32.24 8.05
CA MET A 32 -23.84 -31.55 9.05
C MET A 32 -25.13 -30.99 8.44
N PHE A 33 -25.04 -30.41 7.24
CA PHE A 33 -26.16 -29.73 6.56
C PHE A 33 -26.84 -30.58 5.48
N GLN A 34 -26.47 -31.87 5.36
CA GLN A 34 -26.99 -32.80 4.35
C GLN A 34 -26.91 -32.27 2.90
N ILE A 35 -25.79 -31.65 2.54
CA ILE A 35 -25.53 -31.15 1.19
C ILE A 35 -24.98 -32.30 0.34
N ILE A 36 -25.86 -32.93 -0.44
CA ILE A 36 -25.60 -34.19 -1.14
C ILE A 36 -25.98 -34.03 -2.62
N PHE A 37 -25.23 -34.69 -3.51
CA PHE A 37 -25.60 -34.88 -4.92
C PHE A 37 -25.57 -36.37 -5.27
N GLU A 38 -26.23 -36.76 -6.37
CA GLU A 38 -26.13 -38.11 -6.94
C GLU A 38 -25.03 -38.11 -8.00
N ASP A 39 -24.06 -39.00 -7.85
CA ASP A 39 -22.98 -39.15 -8.82
C ASP A 39 -23.54 -39.69 -10.15
N PRO A 40 -23.25 -39.04 -11.29
CA PRO A 40 -23.89 -39.38 -12.56
C PRO A 40 -23.47 -40.75 -13.12
N GLU A 41 -22.30 -41.27 -12.75
CA GLU A 41 -21.77 -42.55 -13.23
C GLU A 41 -22.17 -43.70 -12.31
N THR A 42 -21.97 -43.53 -11.01
CA THR A 42 -22.17 -44.57 -10.00
C THR A 42 -23.58 -44.57 -9.41
N ARG A 43 -24.35 -43.49 -9.58
CA ARG A 43 -25.68 -43.28 -8.98
C ARG A 43 -25.68 -43.25 -7.45
N GLU A 44 -24.50 -43.13 -6.84
CA GLU A 44 -24.36 -43.06 -5.38
C GLU A 44 -24.56 -41.64 -4.86
N LYS A 45 -25.10 -41.52 -3.64
CA LYS A 45 -25.19 -40.24 -2.93
C LYS A 45 -23.84 -39.85 -2.38
N GLN A 46 -23.31 -38.72 -2.82
CA GLN A 46 -22.01 -38.19 -2.37
C GLN A 46 -22.15 -36.84 -1.67
N TYR A 47 -21.36 -36.63 -0.62
CA TYR A 47 -21.25 -35.34 0.05
C TYR A 47 -20.29 -34.42 -0.71
N VAL A 48 -20.68 -33.17 -0.88
CA VAL A 48 -19.82 -32.19 -1.54
C VAL A 48 -18.59 -31.87 -0.69
N HIS A 49 -17.44 -31.67 -1.36
CA HIS A 49 -16.27 -31.07 -0.73
C HIS A 49 -16.39 -29.55 -0.74
N GLN A 50 -16.18 -28.92 0.42
CA GLN A 50 -16.36 -27.48 0.56
C GLN A 50 -15.03 -26.75 0.83
N VAL A 51 -14.98 -25.51 0.34
CA VAL A 51 -13.93 -24.54 0.64
C VAL A 51 -14.58 -23.23 1.09
N SER A 52 -13.88 -22.46 1.91
CA SER A 52 -14.23 -21.08 2.25
C SER A 52 -12.99 -20.23 2.33
N TRP A 53 -13.10 -18.92 2.13
CA TRP A 53 -11.97 -17.99 2.19
C TRP A 53 -12.44 -16.60 2.57
N GLY A 54 -11.57 -15.84 3.21
CA GLY A 54 -11.91 -14.55 3.80
C GLY A 54 -10.79 -13.54 3.74
N LEU A 55 -11.14 -12.31 3.38
CA LEU A 55 -10.28 -11.14 3.38
C LEU A 55 -11.11 -9.95 3.88
N THR A 56 -10.50 -9.08 4.70
CA THR A 56 -11.22 -8.00 5.38
C THR A 56 -10.52 -6.65 5.20
N THR A 57 -11.13 -5.59 5.75
CA THR A 57 -10.57 -4.25 5.84
C THR A 57 -9.29 -4.16 6.69
N ARG A 58 -8.90 -5.23 7.39
CA ARG A 58 -7.57 -5.36 8.02
C ARG A 58 -6.44 -5.03 7.04
N THR A 59 -6.61 -5.35 5.77
CA THR A 59 -5.66 -5.02 4.69
C THR A 59 -5.30 -3.53 4.64
N ILE A 60 -6.24 -2.64 4.94
CA ILE A 60 -6.00 -1.19 5.01
C ILE A 60 -5.09 -0.87 6.20
N GLY A 61 -5.34 -1.48 7.36
CA GLY A 61 -4.49 -1.31 8.54
C GLY A 61 -3.05 -1.80 8.32
N VAL A 62 -2.89 -2.96 7.68
CA VAL A 62 -1.56 -3.50 7.31
C VAL A 62 -0.83 -2.55 6.35
N LEU A 63 -1.50 -2.05 5.32
CA LEU A 63 -0.94 -1.07 4.39
C LEU A 63 -0.42 0.17 5.13
N ILE A 64 -1.21 0.72 6.06
CA ILE A 64 -0.85 1.89 6.85
C ILE A 64 0.38 1.59 7.72
N MET A 65 0.38 0.47 8.44
CA MET A 65 1.47 0.12 9.35
C MET A 65 2.79 -0.19 8.63
N VAL A 66 2.74 -0.71 7.40
CA VAL A 66 3.92 -1.11 6.63
C VAL A 66 4.52 0.06 5.84
N HIS A 67 3.69 0.93 5.26
CA HIS A 67 4.19 2.00 4.39
C HIS A 67 4.21 3.38 5.04
N GLY A 68 3.42 3.62 6.10
CA GLY A 68 3.39 4.89 6.80
C GLY A 68 4.77 5.29 7.35
N ASP A 69 4.99 6.59 7.45
CA ASP A 69 6.21 7.17 7.99
C ASP A 69 5.92 8.32 8.95
N ASN A 70 6.96 9.01 9.42
CA ASN A 70 6.84 10.10 10.37
C ASN A 70 6.11 11.35 9.81
N GLN A 71 5.91 11.42 8.49
CA GLN A 71 5.15 12.49 7.83
C GLN A 71 3.69 12.09 7.57
N GLY A 72 3.29 10.86 7.87
CA GLY A 72 1.91 10.37 7.78
C GLY A 72 1.73 9.19 6.84
N LEU A 73 0.60 9.14 6.14
CA LEU A 73 0.30 8.06 5.21
C LEU A 73 1.24 8.09 4.00
N VAL A 74 1.53 6.90 3.45
CA VAL A 74 2.16 6.71 2.15
C VAL A 74 1.32 5.70 1.40
N LEU A 75 0.59 6.13 0.38
CA LEU A 75 -0.33 5.24 -0.34
C LEU A 75 0.38 4.59 -1.54
N PRO A 76 0.31 3.25 -1.68
CA PRO A 76 0.70 2.60 -2.92
C PRO A 76 -0.16 3.11 -4.09
N PRO A 77 0.46 3.54 -5.21
CA PRO A 77 -0.24 4.14 -6.35
C PRO A 77 -1.40 3.33 -6.93
N ARG A 78 -1.38 2.00 -6.84
CA ARG A 78 -2.45 1.15 -7.37
C ARG A 78 -3.78 1.32 -6.61
N VAL A 79 -3.73 1.65 -5.32
CA VAL A 79 -4.92 1.79 -4.45
C VAL A 79 -5.19 3.23 -4.01
N ALA A 80 -4.28 4.16 -4.28
CA ALA A 80 -4.46 5.58 -3.94
C ALA A 80 -5.65 6.19 -4.71
N GLN A 81 -6.66 6.74 -4.02
CA GLN A 81 -7.79 7.40 -4.69
C GLN A 81 -7.35 8.58 -5.56
N VAL A 82 -6.39 9.36 -5.05
CA VAL A 82 -5.68 10.41 -5.79
C VAL A 82 -4.24 9.94 -5.93
N GLN A 83 -3.77 9.75 -7.16
CA GLN A 83 -2.41 9.32 -7.46
C GLN A 83 -1.46 10.51 -7.60
N ALA A 84 -1.95 11.57 -8.24
CA ALA A 84 -1.23 12.81 -8.44
C ALA A 84 -2.10 13.99 -7.97
N VAL A 85 -1.52 14.92 -7.21
CA VAL A 85 -2.18 16.17 -6.86
C VAL A 85 -1.45 17.35 -7.47
N LEU A 86 -2.16 18.19 -8.21
CA LEU A 86 -1.59 19.38 -8.82
C LEU A 86 -1.88 20.61 -7.96
N VAL A 87 -0.84 21.33 -7.57
CA VAL A 87 -0.91 22.49 -6.69
C VAL A 87 -0.30 23.70 -7.40
N PRO A 88 -1.10 24.74 -7.75
CA PRO A 88 -0.55 25.99 -8.25
C PRO A 88 0.21 26.70 -7.13
N CYS A 89 1.40 27.19 -7.47
CA CYS A 89 2.37 27.80 -6.56
C CYS A 89 2.71 29.24 -7.01
N GLY A 90 3.34 30.02 -6.13
CA GLY A 90 3.83 31.35 -6.51
C GLY A 90 2.75 32.39 -6.85
N ILE A 91 1.50 32.17 -6.42
CA ILE A 91 0.43 33.17 -6.51
C ILE A 91 0.62 34.16 -5.35
N THR A 92 1.20 35.33 -5.66
CA THR A 92 1.41 36.43 -4.71
C THR A 92 0.43 37.56 -5.00
N ALA A 93 0.26 38.50 -4.05
CA ALA A 93 -0.54 39.71 -4.27
C ALA A 93 0.01 40.59 -5.40
N SER A 94 1.30 40.45 -5.73
CA SER A 94 1.96 41.12 -6.85
C SER A 94 1.78 40.41 -8.20
N LEU A 95 1.20 39.21 -8.23
CA LEU A 95 0.92 38.50 -9.47
C LEU A 95 -0.37 39.07 -10.06
N GLY A 96 -0.29 39.75 -11.21
CA GLY A 96 -1.47 40.30 -11.87
C GLY A 96 -2.52 39.21 -12.18
N GLU A 97 -3.80 39.56 -12.10
CA GLU A 97 -4.91 38.61 -12.25
C GLU A 97 -4.88 37.85 -13.59
N GLU A 98 -4.44 38.50 -14.68
CA GLU A 98 -4.27 37.84 -15.98
C GLU A 98 -3.25 36.68 -15.91
N ARG A 99 -2.11 36.90 -15.25
CA ARG A 99 -1.06 35.89 -15.12
C ARG A 99 -1.47 34.76 -14.19
N LYS A 100 -2.28 35.06 -13.17
CA LYS A 100 -2.90 34.07 -12.29
C LYS A 100 -3.91 33.20 -13.05
N ASP A 101 -4.76 33.80 -13.88
CA ASP A 101 -5.71 33.07 -14.72
C ASP A 101 -4.99 32.15 -15.73
N LEU A 102 -3.92 32.64 -16.37
CA LEU A 102 -3.05 31.84 -17.23
C LEU A 102 -2.45 30.63 -16.49
N LEU A 103 -1.93 30.83 -15.28
CA LEU A 103 -1.39 29.74 -14.46
C LEU A 103 -2.47 28.70 -14.12
N LEU A 104 -3.67 29.13 -13.74
CA LEU A 104 -4.76 28.22 -13.42
C LEU A 104 -5.27 27.46 -14.65
N LYS A 105 -5.34 28.11 -15.81
CA LYS A 105 -5.67 27.46 -17.09
C LYS A 105 -4.62 26.42 -17.46
N PHE A 106 -3.34 26.76 -17.33
CA PHE A 106 -2.23 25.84 -17.57
C PHE A 106 -2.32 24.62 -16.64
N CYS A 107 -2.53 24.83 -15.34
CA CYS A 107 -2.70 23.76 -14.35
C CYS A 107 -3.87 22.83 -14.71
N ARG A 108 -5.04 23.39 -15.07
CA ARG A 108 -6.22 22.61 -15.48
C ARG A 108 -5.95 21.79 -16.74
N ALA A 109 -5.23 22.34 -17.71
CA ALA A 109 -4.84 21.62 -18.91
C ALA A 109 -3.96 20.40 -18.58
N GLN A 110 -2.99 20.55 -17.67
CA GLN A 110 -2.13 19.45 -17.25
C GLN A 110 -2.89 18.39 -16.42
N GLU A 111 -3.81 18.82 -15.55
CA GLU A 111 -4.69 17.90 -14.84
C GLU A 111 -5.52 17.04 -15.80
N THR A 112 -6.10 17.65 -16.85
CA THR A 112 -6.85 16.93 -17.88
C THR A 112 -5.96 15.98 -18.66
N ALA A 113 -4.79 16.43 -19.10
CA ALA A 113 -3.82 15.61 -19.84
C ALA A 113 -3.41 14.34 -19.07
N LEU A 114 -3.22 14.45 -17.75
CA LEU A 114 -2.92 13.31 -16.88
C LEU A 114 -4.11 12.37 -16.69
N LYS A 115 -5.33 12.92 -16.58
CA LYS A 115 -6.54 12.09 -16.54
C LYS A 115 -6.73 11.30 -17.83
N GLU A 116 -6.47 11.92 -18.99
CA GLU A 116 -6.50 11.26 -20.29
C GLU A 116 -5.46 10.13 -20.40
N SER A 117 -4.32 10.24 -19.71
CA SER A 117 -3.32 9.17 -19.63
C SER A 117 -3.63 8.11 -18.56
N GLY A 118 -4.84 8.11 -17.98
CA GLY A 118 -5.30 7.13 -16.99
C GLY A 118 -4.85 7.40 -15.55
N VAL A 119 -4.22 8.54 -15.26
CA VAL A 119 -3.80 8.92 -13.91
C VAL A 119 -4.97 9.54 -13.15
N ARG A 120 -5.22 9.08 -11.92
CA ARG A 120 -6.19 9.69 -10.99
C ARG A 120 -5.62 10.99 -10.42
N CYS A 121 -5.61 12.03 -11.25
CA CYS A 121 -5.10 13.35 -10.92
C CYS A 121 -6.19 14.25 -10.33
N LYS A 122 -5.84 15.10 -9.36
CA LYS A 122 -6.72 16.13 -8.81
C LYS A 122 -5.98 17.47 -8.65
N GLY A 123 -6.53 18.55 -9.18
CA GLY A 123 -6.06 19.90 -8.90
C GLY A 123 -6.58 20.45 -7.57
N ASP A 124 -5.71 21.07 -6.77
CA ASP A 124 -6.08 21.79 -5.54
C ASP A 124 -6.03 23.30 -5.75
N TYR A 125 -7.12 23.84 -6.28
CA TYR A 125 -7.28 25.25 -6.64
C TYR A 125 -7.86 26.12 -5.52
N ARG A 126 -7.97 25.61 -4.29
CA ARG A 126 -8.46 26.39 -3.13
C ARG A 126 -7.56 27.59 -2.89
N ASP A 127 -8.07 28.80 -2.98
CA ASP A 127 -7.29 30.04 -2.84
C ASP A 127 -7.17 30.52 -1.38
N ASN A 128 -8.04 30.02 -0.50
CA ASN A 128 -8.02 30.29 0.94
C ASN A 128 -6.90 29.60 1.72
N TYR A 129 -6.06 28.78 1.06
CA TYR A 129 -4.93 28.08 1.68
C TYR A 129 -3.63 28.33 0.92
N SER A 130 -2.54 28.53 1.66
CA SER A 130 -1.20 28.66 1.08
C SER A 130 -0.75 27.35 0.41
N PRO A 131 0.13 27.41 -0.60
CA PRO A 131 0.71 26.20 -1.21
C PRO A 131 1.37 25.27 -0.18
N GLY A 132 2.11 25.83 0.79
CA GLY A 132 2.74 25.05 1.87
C GLY A 132 1.73 24.29 2.73
N TRP A 133 0.58 24.90 3.04
CA TRP A 133 -0.50 24.19 3.74
C TRP A 133 -1.06 23.03 2.92
N LYS A 134 -1.26 23.24 1.60
CA LYS A 134 -1.71 22.19 0.69
C LYS A 134 -0.69 21.05 0.58
N PHE A 135 0.61 21.38 0.53
CA PHE A 135 1.66 20.37 0.48
C PHE A 135 1.56 19.43 1.67
N ASN A 136 1.50 19.99 2.88
CA ASN A 136 1.34 19.21 4.10
C ASN A 136 0.02 18.42 4.14
N HIS A 137 -1.10 19.02 3.70
CA HIS A 137 -2.41 18.36 3.64
C HIS A 137 -2.37 17.07 2.79
N TRP A 138 -1.70 17.11 1.64
CA TRP A 138 -1.62 15.97 0.73
C TRP A 138 -0.50 14.99 1.08
N GLU A 139 0.58 15.46 1.72
CA GLU A 139 1.62 14.61 2.30
C GLU A 139 1.06 13.75 3.43
N LEU A 140 0.29 14.34 4.37
CA LEU A 140 -0.38 13.60 5.45
C LEU A 140 -1.34 12.53 4.91
N LYS A 141 -2.01 12.82 3.79
CA LYS A 141 -2.91 11.88 3.09
C LYS A 141 -2.18 10.83 2.25
N GLY A 142 -0.87 10.96 2.08
CA GLY A 142 -0.05 10.00 1.35
C GLY A 142 -0.28 9.96 -0.14
N VAL A 143 -0.67 11.07 -0.77
CA VAL A 143 -0.78 11.13 -2.24
C VAL A 143 0.59 10.83 -2.85
N PRO A 144 0.72 9.83 -3.74
CA PRO A 144 2.02 9.36 -4.22
C PRO A 144 2.89 10.44 -4.87
N VAL A 145 2.29 11.31 -5.69
CA VAL A 145 3.00 12.36 -6.42
C VAL A 145 2.30 13.70 -6.20
N ARG A 146 3.06 14.70 -5.77
CA ARG A 146 2.63 16.10 -5.82
C ARG A 146 3.25 16.78 -7.03
N LEU A 147 2.44 17.48 -7.79
CA LEU A 147 2.83 18.27 -8.96
C LEU A 147 2.73 19.74 -8.59
N GLU A 148 3.87 20.42 -8.54
CA GLU A 148 4.00 21.83 -8.22
C GLU A 148 4.15 22.62 -9.52
N VAL A 149 3.33 23.66 -9.71
CA VAL A 149 3.39 24.52 -10.90
C VAL A 149 3.35 25.98 -10.47
N GLY A 150 4.48 26.68 -10.61
CA GLY A 150 4.56 28.13 -10.45
C GLY A 150 4.66 28.89 -11.77
N PRO A 151 4.70 30.24 -11.73
CA PRO A 151 4.88 31.07 -12.92
C PRO A 151 6.15 30.75 -13.71
N ARG A 152 7.24 30.38 -13.03
CA ARG A 152 8.51 29.99 -13.67
C ARG A 152 8.40 28.64 -14.39
N ASP A 153 7.74 27.67 -13.78
CA ASP A 153 7.53 26.36 -14.38
C ASP A 153 6.65 26.47 -15.64
N MET A 154 5.64 27.34 -15.60
CA MET A 154 4.80 27.66 -16.75
C MET A 154 5.61 28.30 -17.90
N GLU A 155 6.49 29.25 -17.61
CA GLU A 155 7.39 29.86 -18.62
C GLU A 155 8.35 28.84 -19.22
N GLN A 156 8.79 27.86 -18.43
CA GLN A 156 9.70 26.80 -18.84
C GLN A 156 8.99 25.57 -19.44
N ASN A 157 7.66 25.59 -19.56
CA ASN A 157 6.84 24.45 -19.99
C ASN A 157 7.19 23.15 -19.24
N GLN A 158 7.22 23.21 -17.91
CA GLN A 158 7.48 22.07 -17.05
C GLN A 158 6.58 22.04 -15.81
N VAL A 159 6.65 20.94 -15.07
CA VAL A 159 6.04 20.73 -13.76
C VAL A 159 7.08 20.11 -12.84
N THR A 160 7.14 20.55 -11.59
CA THR A 160 7.97 19.90 -10.58
C THR A 160 7.18 18.80 -9.89
N ALA A 161 7.54 17.54 -10.13
CA ALA A 161 7.00 16.38 -9.45
C ALA A 161 7.78 16.08 -8.18
N VAL A 162 7.07 15.87 -7.07
CA VAL A 162 7.64 15.50 -5.77
C VAL A 162 7.06 14.17 -5.35
N ARG A 163 7.94 13.20 -5.10
CA ARG A 163 7.56 11.87 -4.65
C ARG A 163 7.26 11.83 -3.16
N ARG A 164 6.18 11.16 -2.76
CA ARG A 164 5.81 11.02 -1.35
C ARG A 164 6.68 10.02 -0.59
N ASP A 165 7.13 8.95 -1.24
CA ASP A 165 7.90 7.86 -0.61
C ASP A 165 9.34 8.25 -0.26
N THR A 166 9.92 9.22 -0.98
CA THR A 166 11.34 9.60 -0.89
C THR A 166 11.57 11.10 -0.69
N GLY A 167 10.60 11.96 -1.04
CA GLY A 167 10.77 13.41 -1.07
C GLY A 167 11.56 13.93 -2.28
N GLU A 168 11.97 13.05 -3.19
CA GLU A 168 12.72 13.41 -4.40
C GLU A 168 11.91 14.36 -5.28
N ARG A 169 12.60 15.36 -5.85
CA ARG A 169 12.02 16.38 -6.73
C ARG A 169 12.55 16.18 -8.15
N LEU A 170 11.65 16.16 -9.13
CA LEU A 170 11.93 15.91 -10.54
C LEU A 170 11.23 16.97 -11.38
N ALA A 171 11.98 17.66 -12.23
CA ALA A 171 11.40 18.54 -13.24
C ALA A 171 10.98 17.69 -14.46
N ILE A 172 9.70 17.79 -14.84
CA ILE A 172 9.12 17.05 -15.96
C ILE A 172 8.58 18.06 -16.98
N GLY A 173 9.11 18.03 -18.20
CA GLY A 173 8.58 18.82 -19.30
C GLY A 173 7.15 18.40 -19.67
N ILE A 174 6.32 19.35 -20.11
CA ILE A 174 4.90 19.08 -20.44
C ILE A 174 4.76 17.99 -21.52
N SER A 175 5.69 17.94 -22.49
CA SER A 175 5.70 16.91 -23.54
C SER A 175 5.74 15.49 -22.99
N ASP A 176 6.47 15.29 -21.89
CA ASP A 176 6.75 13.97 -21.32
C ASP A 176 5.80 13.64 -20.16
N LEU A 177 4.97 14.59 -19.74
CA LEU A 177 4.17 14.49 -18.51
C LEU A 177 3.23 13.27 -18.52
N ARG A 178 2.63 12.99 -19.68
CA ARG A 178 1.71 11.86 -19.89
C ARG A 178 2.38 10.49 -19.79
N GLU A 179 3.70 10.41 -19.98
CA GLU A 179 4.48 9.18 -19.94
C GLU A 179 5.22 9.03 -18.61
N LYS A 180 5.94 10.08 -18.20
CA LYS A 180 6.80 10.06 -17.00
C LYS A 180 6.02 9.95 -15.70
N VAL A 181 4.81 10.52 -15.59
CA VAL A 181 4.02 10.41 -14.35
C VAL A 181 3.50 8.98 -14.13
N PRO A 182 2.90 8.29 -15.11
CA PRO A 182 2.59 6.85 -14.99
C PRO A 182 3.82 5.99 -14.66
N GLU A 183 4.96 6.23 -15.30
CA GLU A 183 6.20 5.51 -15.01
C GLU A 183 6.65 5.74 -13.56
N LEU A 184 6.62 6.99 -13.11
CA LEU A 184 6.94 7.36 -11.73
C LEU A 184 6.03 6.65 -10.72
N LEU A 185 4.72 6.57 -11.00
CA LEU A 185 3.78 5.84 -10.16
C LEU A 185 4.07 4.33 -10.11
N LYS A 186 4.49 3.72 -11.24
CA LYS A 186 4.93 2.32 -11.26
C LYS A 186 6.19 2.14 -10.41
N ASN A 187 7.18 3.03 -10.56
CA ASN A 187 8.43 2.97 -9.82
C ASN A 187 8.21 3.14 -8.31
N ILE A 188 7.31 4.04 -7.88
CA ILE A 188 6.93 4.19 -6.46
C ILE A 188 6.28 2.89 -5.95
N GLN A 189 5.37 2.29 -6.71
CA GLN A 189 4.73 1.04 -6.32
C GLN A 189 5.75 -0.09 -6.09
N GLU A 190 6.72 -0.23 -7.00
CA GLU A 190 7.79 -1.23 -6.90
C GLU A 190 8.75 -0.92 -5.75
N ALA A 191 9.13 0.35 -5.57
CA ALA A 191 9.99 0.78 -4.48
C ALA A 191 9.39 0.49 -3.10
N LEU A 192 8.09 0.77 -2.90
CA LEU A 192 7.39 0.48 -1.66
C LEU A 192 7.36 -1.03 -1.36
N PHE A 193 7.10 -1.85 -2.37
CA PHE A 193 7.12 -3.31 -2.22
C PHE A 193 8.53 -3.82 -1.88
N ASN A 194 9.54 -3.38 -2.62
CA ASN A 194 10.93 -3.81 -2.41
C ASN A 194 11.45 -3.40 -1.03
N LYS A 195 11.13 -2.18 -0.57
CA LYS A 195 11.44 -1.72 0.79
C LYS A 195 10.80 -2.63 1.84
N ALA A 196 9.49 -2.86 1.75
CA ALA A 196 8.76 -3.69 2.70
C ALA A 196 9.27 -5.14 2.72
N LYS A 197 9.57 -5.71 1.55
CA LYS A 197 10.16 -7.05 1.42
C LYS A 197 11.55 -7.13 2.07
N LYS A 198 12.39 -6.12 1.84
CA LYS A 198 13.72 -6.04 2.47
C LYS A 198 13.61 -5.95 3.98
N ASP A 199 12.67 -5.15 4.50
CA ASP A 199 12.43 -5.03 5.92
C ASP A 199 11.94 -6.36 6.52
N GLN A 200 10.98 -7.03 5.87
CA GLN A 200 10.52 -8.36 6.31
C GLN A 200 11.67 -9.37 6.39
N LEU A 201 12.51 -9.46 5.37
CA LEU A 201 13.66 -10.38 5.34
C LEU A 201 14.70 -10.03 6.41
N ARG A 202 14.91 -8.74 6.68
CA ARG A 202 15.82 -8.29 7.74
C ARG A 202 15.37 -8.76 9.11
N PHE A 203 14.06 -8.76 9.36
CA PHE A 203 13.48 -9.21 10.63
C PHE A 203 13.12 -10.70 10.61
N GLN A 204 13.65 -11.49 9.70
CA GLN A 204 13.45 -12.94 9.68
C GLN A 204 14.72 -13.64 10.20
N ALA A 205 14.55 -14.57 11.13
CA ALA A 205 15.64 -15.37 11.69
C ALA A 205 15.33 -16.86 11.57
N VAL A 206 16.36 -17.66 11.31
CA VAL A 206 16.32 -19.13 11.42
C VAL A 206 17.11 -19.51 12.65
N VAL A 207 16.48 -20.25 13.57
CA VAL A 207 17.11 -20.67 14.84
C VAL A 207 16.92 -22.15 15.05
N THR A 208 17.81 -22.76 15.83
CA THR A 208 17.74 -24.19 16.19
C THR A 208 17.90 -24.45 17.69
N SER A 209 18.18 -23.41 18.48
CA SER A 209 18.28 -23.46 19.94
C SER A 209 17.16 -22.61 20.57
N TRP A 210 16.82 -22.93 21.82
CA TRP A 210 15.81 -22.16 22.57
C TRP A 210 16.35 -20.79 23.00
N GLU A 211 17.64 -20.72 23.33
CA GLU A 211 18.31 -19.48 23.71
C GLU A 211 18.30 -18.46 22.56
N ASP A 212 18.63 -18.89 21.34
CA ASP A 212 18.58 -18.02 20.15
C ASP A 212 17.14 -17.62 19.80
N PHE A 213 16.17 -18.50 20.04
CA PHE A 213 14.76 -18.19 19.84
C PHE A 213 14.33 -17.00 20.70
N LEU A 214 14.64 -17.02 22.00
CA LEU A 214 14.31 -15.91 22.91
C LEU A 214 15.05 -14.62 22.52
N ALA A 215 16.34 -14.69 22.22
CA ALA A 215 17.12 -13.53 21.80
C ALA A 215 16.54 -12.87 20.53
N LYS A 216 16.17 -13.68 19.51
CA LYS A 216 15.59 -13.16 18.27
C LYS A 216 14.17 -12.64 18.45
N LEU A 217 13.42 -13.16 19.41
CA LEU A 217 12.10 -12.63 19.75
C LEU A 217 12.22 -11.22 20.35
N GLU A 218 13.19 -11.00 21.24
CA GLU A 218 13.51 -9.68 21.82
C GLU A 218 13.98 -8.68 20.76
N GLU A 219 14.74 -9.15 19.75
CA GLU A 219 15.14 -8.38 18.57
C GLU A 219 13.96 -8.09 17.60
N LYS A 220 12.73 -8.48 17.94
CA LYS A 220 11.51 -8.27 17.16
C LYS A 220 11.50 -9.03 15.83
N CYS A 221 12.17 -10.18 15.75
CA CYS A 221 12.18 -11.00 14.55
C CYS A 221 10.98 -11.96 14.45
N LEU A 222 10.60 -12.28 13.22
CA LEU A 222 9.89 -13.51 12.88
C LEU A 222 10.87 -14.66 12.86
N ILE A 223 10.52 -15.74 13.56
CA ILE A 223 11.44 -16.85 13.79
C ILE A 223 10.95 -18.08 13.04
N MET A 224 11.83 -18.68 12.26
CA MET A 224 11.67 -20.02 11.70
C MET A 224 12.50 -20.98 12.53
N ALA A 225 11.82 -21.97 13.14
CA ALA A 225 12.45 -22.97 13.98
C ALA A 225 11.93 -24.37 13.63
N PRO A 226 12.72 -25.43 13.87
CA PRO A 226 12.23 -26.80 13.81
C PRO A 226 11.05 -27.00 14.78
N PHE A 227 9.95 -27.58 14.28
CA PHE A 227 8.75 -27.80 15.07
C PHE A 227 8.18 -29.19 14.77
N CYS A 228 7.81 -29.95 15.82
CA CYS A 228 7.29 -31.30 15.70
C CYS A 228 5.82 -31.36 15.22
N GLY A 229 5.08 -30.26 15.31
CA GLY A 229 3.67 -30.20 14.90
C GLY A 229 2.66 -30.48 16.01
N GLU A 230 3.11 -30.81 17.22
CA GLU A 230 2.23 -31.16 18.34
C GLU A 230 1.70 -29.91 19.09
N CYS A 231 0.42 -29.92 19.43
CA CYS A 231 -0.25 -28.79 20.10
C CYS A 231 0.39 -28.44 21.46
N ASP A 232 0.75 -29.45 22.26
CA ASP A 232 1.37 -29.23 23.58
C ASP A 232 2.73 -28.52 23.48
N CYS A 233 3.45 -28.73 22.36
CA CYS A 233 4.71 -28.05 22.08
C CYS A 233 4.48 -26.57 21.77
N GLU A 234 3.48 -26.25 20.94
CA GLU A 234 3.08 -24.85 20.65
C GLU A 234 2.65 -24.11 21.92
N ASP A 235 1.83 -24.74 22.75
CA ASP A 235 1.38 -24.18 24.03
C ASP A 235 2.55 -23.93 25.00
N SER A 236 3.52 -24.83 25.01
CA SER A 236 4.74 -24.69 25.82
C SER A 236 5.60 -23.54 25.33
N ILE A 237 5.83 -23.41 24.01
CA ILE A 237 6.57 -22.29 23.41
C ILE A 237 5.92 -20.98 23.85
N LYS A 238 4.60 -20.85 23.70
CA LYS A 238 3.86 -19.64 24.09
C LYS A 238 4.01 -19.29 25.57
N LYS A 239 3.98 -20.28 26.47
CA LYS A 239 4.13 -20.04 27.92
C LYS A 239 5.55 -19.62 28.29
N LEU A 240 6.55 -20.20 27.64
CA LEU A 240 7.96 -19.98 27.95
C LEU A 240 8.54 -18.73 27.27
N SER A 241 7.90 -18.24 26.21
CA SER A 241 8.31 -17.03 25.47
C SER A 241 7.44 -15.79 25.77
N ALA A 242 6.48 -15.90 26.69
CA ALA A 242 5.56 -14.81 27.06
C ALA A 242 6.20 -13.76 27.95
#